data_AF-A0A4S2V5L8-F1
#
_entry.id   AF-A0A4S2V5L8-F1
#
_cell.length_a   1.000
_cell.length_b   1.000
_cell.length_c   1.000
_cell.angle_alpha   90.00
_cell.angle_beta   90.00
_cell.angle_gamma   90.00
#
_symmetry.space_group_name_H-M   'P 1'
#
loop_
_entity.id
_entity.type
_entity.pdbx_description
1 polymer ?
#
loop_
_entity_poly.entity_id
_entity_poly.type
_entity_poly.pdbx_seq_one_letter_code
_entity_poly.pdbx_strand_id
1 'polypeptide(L)'
;MTMKGADFALDEEDLVTTGRQRRLLLLSVPVTLTAVLATAGSGTSTAAGAGHQQVTADVAAPSPQPTADMSAAAELYLTHVLDLLQNNSIDKKKVEWPEVRRQAFAKAAGAKTTADTYDAIDLAVKALDNPHTSFLRPDQARAFRPSPEVPGGGALPQVPHGRLVGEKIGYVSLPTTEKIPGYARAGAKVVRTVDASGPCGWIVDLRGDSGGAVWPKLDVLAPLLGDGRLGGFVDADGNQAEWALNKGQLSIGGEVIPKDLPPNIETGDSGIDDYVTQNAYVLKRPRPPVAVLTGPDTASAGEAALIAFRGRPESRSFGLPTAGLATGNVSYPLNDGALLLLTEAADVDRTGRRYVNTPIAPDVSVAFTDRDMVRGTGDPVVAAARKWLESQSACQQ
;
A
#
# COMPACT_ATOMS: atom_id res chain seq x y z
N MET A 1 -40.66 6.67 -57.77
CA MET A 1 -40.38 6.56 -56.32
C MET A 1 -38.88 6.38 -56.18
N THR A 2 -38.02 7.34 -55.82
CA THR A 2 -38.22 8.68 -55.18
C THR A 2 -39.00 8.62 -53.85
N MET A 3 -38.62 9.21 -52.73
CA MET A 3 -37.46 10.02 -52.24
C MET A 3 -37.17 9.58 -50.77
N LYS A 4 -36.18 10.02 -49.98
CA LYS A 4 -35.09 11.05 -49.96
C LYS A 4 -33.96 10.47 -49.04
N GLY A 5 -32.84 11.09 -48.64
CA GLY A 5 -32.27 12.44 -48.83
C GLY A 5 -32.53 13.41 -47.65
N ALA A 6 -31.72 13.36 -46.59
CA ALA A 6 -31.83 14.20 -45.39
C ALA A 6 -30.45 14.55 -44.79
N ASP A 7 -29.90 15.71 -45.16
CA ASP A 7 -28.85 16.38 -44.39
C ASP A 7 -29.44 16.98 -43.10
N PHE A 8 -28.64 17.03 -42.04
CA PHE A 8 -28.81 17.97 -40.93
C PHE A 8 -27.43 18.48 -40.52
N ALA A 9 -27.03 19.61 -41.12
CA ALA A 9 -26.04 20.48 -40.52
C ALA A 9 -26.77 21.41 -39.53
N LEU A 10 -26.28 21.48 -38.30
CA LEU A 10 -26.59 22.54 -37.35
C LEU A 10 -25.30 22.91 -36.61
N ASP A 11 -24.77 24.07 -37.01
CA ASP A 11 -24.16 25.11 -36.19
C ASP A 11 -23.01 24.74 -35.23
N GLU A 12 -21.79 25.12 -35.63
CA GLU A 12 -20.84 25.68 -34.67
C GLU A 12 -21.30 27.10 -34.30
N GLU A 13 -21.81 27.30 -33.07
CA GLU A 13 -21.37 28.37 -32.15
C GLU A 13 -22.02 28.19 -30.75
N ASP A 14 -21.60 29.01 -29.79
CA ASP A 14 -22.10 29.08 -28.41
C ASP A 14 -22.15 27.79 -27.57
N LEU A 15 -21.02 27.50 -26.90
CA LEU A 15 -21.06 27.35 -25.44
C LEU A 15 -19.72 27.73 -24.77
N VAL A 16 -19.44 29.03 -24.76
CA VAL A 16 -18.36 29.62 -23.96
C VAL A 16 -18.65 29.47 -22.47
N THR A 17 -17.60 29.23 -21.67
CA THR A 17 -17.60 29.16 -20.19
C THR A 17 -18.51 28.13 -19.51
N THR A 18 -17.91 27.04 -19.03
CA THR A 18 -17.75 26.86 -17.56
C THR A 18 -16.62 25.88 -17.24
N GLY A 19 -15.58 26.35 -16.58
CA GLY A 19 -14.46 25.51 -16.15
C GLY A 19 -14.82 24.67 -14.93
N ARG A 20 -15.03 23.35 -15.11
CA ARG A 20 -14.97 22.37 -14.01
C ARG A 20 -13.85 21.37 -14.26
N GLN A 21 -12.70 21.61 -13.62
CA GLN A 21 -11.62 20.62 -13.53
C GLN A 21 -12.16 19.32 -12.91
N ARG A 22 -12.10 18.21 -13.65
CA ARG A 22 -12.50 16.90 -13.15
C ARG A 22 -11.47 16.40 -12.13
N ARG A 23 -11.73 16.60 -10.84
CA ARG A 23 -10.96 15.98 -9.76
C ARG A 23 -11.18 14.47 -9.79
N LEU A 24 -10.13 13.73 -10.12
CA LEU A 24 -10.13 12.26 -10.07
C LEU A 24 -9.51 11.83 -8.73
N LEU A 25 -10.31 11.26 -7.82
CA LEU A 25 -9.78 10.71 -6.57
C LEU A 25 -9.13 9.35 -6.84
N LEU A 26 -7.85 9.24 -6.49
CA LEU A 26 -7.19 7.96 -6.26
C LEU A 26 -7.45 7.57 -4.81
N LEU A 27 -8.07 6.41 -4.59
CA LEU A 27 -8.46 5.92 -3.27
C LEU A 27 -7.29 5.26 -2.54
N SER A 28 -6.35 6.07 -2.06
CA SER A 28 -5.77 5.82 -0.74
C SER A 28 -6.85 6.14 0.29
N VAL A 29 -7.31 5.14 1.07
CA VAL A 29 -8.16 5.41 2.23
C VAL A 29 -7.34 6.26 3.22
N PRO A 30 -7.71 7.52 3.49
CA PRO A 30 -6.96 8.34 4.42
C PRO A 30 -7.29 7.86 5.83
N VAL A 31 -6.35 7.20 6.51
CA VAL A 31 -6.53 6.78 7.90
C VAL A 31 -6.46 8.02 8.81
N THR A 32 -7.55 8.79 8.86
CA THR A 32 -7.71 9.95 9.74
C THR A 32 -7.89 9.46 11.17
N LEU A 33 -6.77 9.15 11.82
CA LEU A 33 -6.71 8.43 13.09
C LEU A 33 -7.10 9.36 14.25
N THR A 34 -8.41 9.50 14.42
CA THR A 34 -9.03 10.55 15.23
C THR A 34 -9.07 10.14 16.70
N ALA A 35 -8.24 10.77 17.53
CA ALA A 35 -8.19 10.50 18.97
C ALA A 35 -9.48 10.93 19.69
N VAL A 36 -10.22 9.97 20.25
CA VAL A 36 -11.42 10.22 21.05
C VAL A 36 -11.04 10.43 22.52
N LEU A 37 -11.12 11.68 23.00
CA LEU A 37 -11.01 11.95 24.43
C LEU A 37 -12.30 11.52 25.16
N ALA A 38 -12.19 10.49 26.00
CA ALA A 38 -13.27 10.12 26.91
C ALA A 38 -13.33 11.09 28.11
N THR A 39 -14.41 11.88 28.20
CA THR A 39 -14.65 12.77 29.35
C THR A 39 -15.10 11.99 30.57
N ALA A 40 -14.28 11.94 31.63
CA ALA A 40 -14.59 11.19 32.85
C ALA A 40 -14.76 12.08 34.10
N GLY A 41 -15.93 11.94 34.73
CA GLY A 41 -16.29 12.21 36.14
C GLY A 41 -15.42 13.13 37.00
N SER A 42 -16.04 14.23 37.46
CA SER A 42 -15.55 15.06 38.56
C SER A 42 -15.41 14.30 39.88
N GLY A 43 -14.26 14.42 40.55
CA GLY A 43 -14.04 13.99 41.94
C GLY A 43 -13.15 15.00 42.68
N THR A 44 -13.54 15.42 43.89
CA THR A 44 -12.93 16.55 44.61
C THR A 44 -12.12 16.11 45.83
N SER A 45 -10.89 16.62 45.98
CA SER A 45 -10.26 16.76 47.29
C SER A 45 -9.24 17.91 47.36
N THR A 46 -9.46 18.75 48.38
CA THR A 46 -8.58 19.70 49.11
C THR A 46 -7.15 19.97 48.62
N ALA A 47 -6.80 21.26 48.54
CA ALA A 47 -5.49 21.80 48.15
C ALA A 47 -4.46 21.94 49.30
N ALA A 48 -3.17 22.02 48.94
CA ALA A 48 -2.12 22.72 49.70
C ALA A 48 -0.92 23.07 48.77
N GLY A 49 -0.17 24.13 49.11
CA GLY A 49 1.17 24.41 48.55
C GLY A 49 1.20 25.24 47.26
N ALA A 50 1.39 26.57 47.39
CA ALA A 50 1.66 27.44 46.24
C ALA A 50 3.16 27.46 45.91
N GLY A 51 3.51 27.06 44.68
CA GLY A 51 4.84 27.27 44.10
C GLY A 51 4.71 27.88 42.71
N HIS A 52 5.15 29.13 42.52
CA HIS A 52 5.22 29.76 41.21
C HIS A 52 6.44 29.24 40.43
N GLN A 53 6.31 28.04 39.85
CA GLN A 53 7.24 27.58 38.83
C GLN A 53 6.70 28.06 37.47
N GLN A 54 7.30 29.13 36.95
CA GLN A 54 6.91 29.74 35.69
C GLN A 54 7.23 28.77 34.54
N VAL A 55 6.22 28.04 34.06
CA VAL A 55 6.32 27.21 32.86
C VAL A 55 6.50 28.15 31.67
N THR A 56 7.76 28.32 31.24
CA THR A 56 8.08 28.84 29.92
C THR A 56 7.57 27.84 28.90
N ALA A 57 6.40 28.11 28.32
CA ALA A 57 5.97 27.41 27.13
C ALA A 57 7.05 27.58 26.06
N ASP A 58 7.52 26.48 25.50
CA ASP A 58 8.58 26.49 24.49
C ASP A 58 7.99 27.13 23.22
N VAL A 59 8.33 28.40 22.98
CA VAL A 59 7.82 29.16 21.84
C VAL A 59 8.53 28.61 20.61
N ALA A 60 7.84 27.74 19.88
CA ALA A 60 8.32 27.18 18.62
C ALA A 60 8.90 28.30 17.75
N ALA A 61 10.20 28.19 17.45
CA ALA A 61 10.94 29.23 16.76
C ALA A 61 10.25 29.55 15.41
N PRO A 62 10.10 30.84 15.05
CA PRO A 62 9.39 31.22 13.84
C PRO A 62 10.05 30.58 12.62
N SER A 63 9.24 29.95 11.78
CA SER A 63 9.69 29.39 10.49
C SER A 63 10.51 30.44 9.72
N PRO A 64 11.64 30.07 9.10
CA PRO A 64 12.47 31.01 8.36
C PRO A 64 11.63 31.72 7.30
N GLN A 65 11.62 33.06 7.35
CA GLN A 65 10.78 33.88 6.47
C GLN A 65 11.17 33.72 5.00
N PRO A 66 10.21 33.90 4.06
CA PRO A 66 10.50 33.82 2.63
C PRO A 66 11.60 34.79 2.21
N THR A 67 12.49 34.33 1.34
CA THR A 67 13.45 35.21 0.66
C THR A 67 12.67 36.17 -0.25
N ALA A 68 12.94 37.48 -0.16
CA ALA A 68 12.14 38.52 -0.82
C ALA A 68 12.03 38.40 -2.36
N ASP A 69 12.87 37.58 -2.99
CA ASP A 69 12.86 37.32 -4.43
C ASP A 69 11.97 36.13 -4.87
N MET A 70 11.40 35.34 -3.95
CA MET A 70 10.56 34.17 -4.29
C MET A 70 9.15 34.60 -4.74
N SER A 71 8.52 33.87 -5.66
CA SER A 71 7.10 34.08 -5.97
C SER A 71 6.22 33.38 -4.93
N ALA A 72 5.09 33.99 -4.57
CA ALA A 72 4.15 33.40 -3.61
C ALA A 72 3.61 32.02 -4.06
N ALA A 73 3.55 31.75 -5.37
CA ALA A 73 3.17 30.44 -5.89
C ALA A 73 4.24 29.37 -5.64
N ALA A 74 5.52 29.71 -5.79
CA ALA A 74 6.64 28.84 -5.47
C ALA A 74 6.78 28.66 -3.94
N GLU A 75 6.64 29.73 -3.17
CA GLU A 75 6.69 29.73 -1.71
C GLU A 75 5.62 28.83 -1.10
N LEU A 76 4.35 28.97 -1.51
CA LEU A 76 3.25 28.14 -1.02
C LEU A 76 3.43 26.66 -1.40
N TYR A 77 3.96 26.37 -2.59
CA TYR A 77 4.23 25.00 -3.04
C TYR A 77 5.32 24.34 -2.20
N LEU A 78 6.46 25.01 -2.01
CA LEU A 78 7.56 24.50 -1.19
C LEU A 78 7.12 24.35 0.28
N THR A 79 6.40 25.33 0.82
CA THR A 79 5.85 25.27 2.19
C THR A 79 4.93 24.06 2.35
N HIS A 80 3.97 23.86 1.45
CA HIS A 80 3.02 22.75 1.52
C HIS A 80 3.73 21.38 1.51
N VAL A 81 4.75 21.20 0.67
CA VAL A 81 5.50 19.93 0.63
C VAL A 81 6.33 19.74 1.89
N LEU A 82 6.99 20.79 2.40
CA LEU A 82 7.71 20.74 3.68
C LEU A 82 6.77 20.44 4.87
N ASP A 83 5.54 20.95 4.84
CA ASP A 83 4.52 20.67 5.84
C ASP A 83 4.08 19.19 5.81
N LEU A 84 3.86 18.60 4.64
CA LEU A 84 3.54 17.18 4.50
C LEU A 84 4.67 16.29 5.06
N LEU A 85 5.91 16.54 4.63
CA LEU A 85 7.09 15.80 5.10
C LEU A 85 7.26 15.90 6.63
N GLN A 86 7.11 17.12 7.18
CA GLN A 86 7.29 17.37 8.62
C GLN A 86 6.16 16.81 9.49
N ASN A 87 4.91 16.91 9.06
CA ASN A 87 3.78 16.56 9.90
C ASN A 87 3.49 15.06 9.90
N ASN A 88 3.75 14.37 8.78
CA ASN A 88 3.22 13.01 8.58
C ASN A 88 4.26 11.90 8.47
N SER A 89 5.52 12.20 8.08
CA SER A 89 6.49 11.13 7.81
C SER A 89 6.76 10.21 9.01
N ILE A 90 6.93 8.91 8.76
CA ILE A 90 7.34 7.92 9.78
C ILE A 90 8.69 8.29 10.43
N ASP A 91 9.52 9.07 9.72
CA ASP A 91 10.85 9.51 10.13
C ASP A 91 10.87 10.97 10.64
N LYS A 92 9.72 11.64 10.75
CA LYS A 92 9.63 13.08 11.12
C LYS A 92 10.32 13.44 12.45
N LYS A 93 10.49 12.48 13.35
CA LYS A 93 11.17 12.66 14.66
C LYS A 93 12.70 12.48 14.61
N LYS A 94 13.27 12.22 13.44
CA LYS A 94 14.72 12.11 13.20
C LYS A 94 15.33 13.37 12.55
N VAL A 95 14.51 14.33 12.16
CA VAL A 95 14.88 15.43 11.27
C VAL A 95 14.86 16.79 11.99
N GLU A 96 15.95 17.53 11.86
CA GLU A 96 16.07 18.92 12.34
C GLU A 96 15.32 19.88 11.40
N TRP A 97 13.98 19.86 11.47
CA TRP A 97 13.11 20.61 10.56
C TRP A 97 13.41 22.11 10.42
N PRO A 98 13.77 22.87 11.47
CA PRO A 98 14.15 24.27 11.30
C PRO A 98 15.34 24.46 10.35
N GLU A 99 16.32 23.56 10.41
CA GLU A 99 17.51 23.58 9.55
C GLU A 99 17.18 23.10 8.14
N VAL A 100 16.40 22.00 7.99
CA VAL A 100 15.98 21.50 6.67
C VAL A 100 15.13 22.54 5.93
N ARG A 101 14.19 23.21 6.60
CA ARG A 101 13.43 24.32 6.01
C ARG A 101 14.34 25.48 5.63
N ARG A 102 15.27 25.87 6.49
CA ARG A 102 16.24 26.95 6.21
C ARG A 102 17.08 26.65 4.96
N GLN A 103 17.56 25.42 4.82
CA GLN A 103 18.30 24.97 3.63
C GLN A 103 17.42 24.94 2.38
N ALA A 104 16.18 24.43 2.49
CA ALA A 104 15.25 24.35 1.38
C ALA A 104 14.87 25.74 0.83
N PHE A 105 14.46 26.69 1.70
CA PHE A 105 14.14 28.05 1.26
C PHE A 105 15.37 28.79 0.72
N ALA A 106 16.56 28.59 1.30
CA ALA A 106 17.79 29.15 0.73
C ALA A 106 18.14 28.57 -0.65
N LYS A 107 17.85 27.28 -0.89
CA LYS A 107 18.08 26.62 -2.18
C LYS A 107 17.03 26.96 -3.25
N ALA A 108 15.83 27.38 -2.86
CA ALA A 108 14.77 27.88 -3.74
C ALA A 108 14.71 29.42 -3.79
N ALA A 109 15.75 30.13 -3.33
CA ALA A 109 15.80 31.58 -3.35
C ALA A 109 15.65 32.12 -4.79
N GLY A 110 14.71 33.05 -5.00
CA GLY A 110 14.42 33.60 -6.32
C GLY A 110 13.48 32.76 -7.21
N ALA A 111 13.05 31.57 -6.77
CA ALA A 111 12.13 30.70 -7.50
C ALA A 111 10.85 31.44 -7.93
N LYS A 112 10.44 31.28 -9.19
CA LYS A 112 9.27 31.92 -9.80
C LYS A 112 8.14 30.93 -10.08
N THR A 113 8.48 29.68 -10.40
CA THR A 113 7.56 28.56 -10.68
C THR A 113 7.61 27.48 -9.59
N THR A 114 6.67 26.53 -9.60
CA THR A 114 6.75 25.35 -8.71
C THR A 114 7.95 24.47 -9.05
N ALA A 115 8.29 24.33 -10.33
CA ALA A 115 9.42 23.55 -10.81
C ALA A 115 10.77 24.07 -10.29
N ASP A 116 10.90 25.38 -10.10
CA ASP A 116 12.11 26.01 -9.54
C ASP A 116 12.37 25.59 -8.08
N THR A 117 11.36 25.05 -7.37
CA THR A 117 11.48 24.57 -5.98
C THR A 117 11.94 23.11 -5.88
N TYR A 118 11.96 22.38 -6.99
CA TYR A 118 12.05 20.92 -6.99
C TYR A 118 13.30 20.37 -6.32
N ASP A 119 14.48 20.95 -6.58
CA ASP A 119 15.71 20.50 -5.90
C ASP A 119 15.73 20.80 -4.39
N ALA A 120 14.96 21.80 -3.93
CA ALA A 120 14.83 22.10 -2.51
C ALA A 120 13.92 21.08 -1.81
N ILE A 121 12.93 20.55 -2.54
CA ILE A 121 12.12 19.41 -2.10
C ILE A 121 12.98 18.15 -2.05
N ASP A 122 13.83 17.88 -3.04
CA ASP A 122 14.76 16.73 -3.01
C ASP A 122 15.71 16.78 -1.80
N LEU A 123 16.18 17.97 -1.42
CA LEU A 123 16.98 18.17 -0.22
C LEU A 123 16.20 17.73 1.04
N ALA A 124 14.93 18.14 1.16
CA ALA A 124 14.09 17.79 2.30
C ALA A 124 13.66 16.31 2.32
N VAL A 125 13.36 15.72 1.16
CA VAL A 125 13.09 14.28 1.03
C VAL A 125 14.33 13.46 1.40
N LYS A 126 15.51 13.85 0.91
CA LYS A 126 16.77 13.19 1.25
C LYS A 126 17.11 13.28 2.74
N ALA A 127 16.71 14.37 3.42
CA ALA A 127 16.93 14.53 4.86
C ALA A 127 16.18 13.51 5.74
N LEU A 128 15.17 12.80 5.21
CA LEU A 128 14.48 11.71 5.91
C LEU A 128 15.27 10.39 5.92
N ASP A 129 16.25 10.22 5.02
CA ASP A 129 17.01 8.99 4.79
C ASP A 129 16.12 7.73 4.61
N ASN A 130 14.94 7.92 3.99
CA ASN A 130 13.94 6.88 3.79
C ASN A 130 13.88 6.46 2.31
N PRO A 131 14.22 5.20 1.96
CA PRO A 131 14.27 4.74 0.56
C PRO A 131 12.89 4.50 -0.08
N HIS A 132 11.80 4.58 0.69
CA HIS A 132 10.43 4.35 0.24
C HIS A 132 9.59 5.64 0.13
N THR A 133 10.16 6.77 0.56
CA THR A 133 9.64 8.12 0.33
C THR A 133 10.29 8.71 -0.93
N SER A 134 9.53 9.42 -1.77
CA SER A 134 10.01 9.94 -3.06
C SER A 134 9.16 11.10 -3.59
N PHE A 135 9.82 12.13 -4.13
CA PHE A 135 9.16 13.24 -4.82
C PHE A 135 9.28 13.11 -6.34
N LEU A 136 8.22 12.59 -6.97
CA LEU A 136 8.16 12.37 -8.41
C LEU A 136 7.74 13.64 -9.15
N ARG A 137 8.54 14.04 -10.13
CA ARG A 137 8.25 15.16 -11.04
C ARG A 137 7.02 14.86 -11.92
N PRO A 138 6.38 15.86 -12.56
CA PRO A 138 5.11 15.64 -13.27
C PRO A 138 5.16 14.58 -14.39
N ASP A 139 6.30 14.37 -15.04
CA ASP A 139 6.55 13.29 -16.01
C ASP A 139 6.70 11.92 -15.33
N GLN A 140 7.52 11.84 -14.28
CA GLN A 140 7.68 10.63 -13.47
C GLN A 140 6.35 10.21 -12.81
N ALA A 141 5.57 11.16 -12.30
CA ALA A 141 4.25 10.95 -11.72
C ALA A 141 3.21 10.50 -12.75
N ARG A 142 3.33 10.91 -14.02
CA ARG A 142 2.52 10.38 -15.13
C ARG A 142 2.91 8.95 -15.51
N ALA A 143 4.20 8.60 -15.45
CA ALA A 143 4.69 7.25 -15.72
C ALA A 143 4.41 6.26 -14.57
N PHE A 144 4.41 6.75 -13.31
CA PHE A 144 4.10 5.97 -12.11
C PHE A 144 2.61 5.62 -12.01
N ARG A 145 1.72 6.52 -12.45
CA ARG A 145 0.28 6.21 -12.51
C ARG A 145 0.02 5.18 -13.60
N PRO A 146 -0.82 4.13 -13.35
CA PRO A 146 -1.22 3.20 -14.39
C PRO A 146 -1.83 3.94 -15.59
N SER A 147 -1.24 3.76 -16.76
CA SER A 147 -1.82 4.28 -18.01
C SER A 147 -3.18 3.60 -18.26
N PRO A 148 -4.19 4.32 -18.79
CA PRO A 148 -5.39 3.70 -19.34
C PRO A 148 -4.98 2.66 -20.39
N GLU A 149 -5.60 1.48 -20.36
CA GLU A 149 -5.19 0.39 -21.25
C GLU A 149 -5.49 0.74 -22.71
N VAL A 150 -4.46 0.72 -23.55
CA VAL A 150 -4.61 0.71 -25.02
C VAL A 150 -4.81 -0.75 -25.44
N PRO A 151 -6.00 -1.14 -25.97
CA PRO A 151 -6.27 -2.53 -26.33
C PRO A 151 -5.24 -3.06 -27.34
N GLY A 152 -4.59 -4.18 -27.00
CA GLY A 152 -3.60 -4.85 -27.86
C GLY A 152 -2.17 -4.29 -27.83
N GLY A 153 -1.87 -3.25 -27.04
CA GLY A 153 -0.55 -2.60 -27.03
C GLY A 153 0.41 -2.99 -25.89
N GLY A 154 -0.04 -3.75 -24.88
CA GLY A 154 0.71 -3.99 -23.64
C GLY A 154 1.25 -5.40 -23.46
N ALA A 155 2.28 -5.55 -22.61
CA ALA A 155 2.65 -6.84 -22.04
C ALA A 155 1.47 -7.41 -21.22
N LEU A 156 1.33 -8.74 -21.20
CA LEU A 156 0.21 -9.39 -20.49
C LEU A 156 0.21 -9.00 -19.00
N PRO A 157 -0.95 -8.63 -18.42
CA PRO A 157 -1.04 -8.25 -17.02
C PRO A 157 -0.58 -9.43 -16.15
N GLN A 158 0.33 -9.15 -15.22
CA GLN A 158 0.81 -10.15 -14.28
C GLN A 158 -0.31 -10.46 -13.28
N VAL A 159 -1.04 -11.55 -13.54
CA VAL A 159 -2.14 -12.02 -12.70
C VAL A 159 -1.66 -13.15 -11.78
N PRO A 160 -2.32 -13.38 -10.63
CA PRO A 160 -2.09 -14.55 -9.81
C PRO A 160 -2.20 -15.84 -10.64
N HIS A 161 -1.31 -16.79 -10.37
CA HIS A 161 -1.31 -18.10 -11.02
C HIS A 161 -1.01 -19.19 -10.00
N GLY A 162 -1.43 -20.42 -10.29
CA GLY A 162 -1.33 -21.52 -9.34
C GLY A 162 -1.46 -22.90 -9.95
N ARG A 163 -1.07 -23.90 -9.17
CA ARG A 163 -0.93 -25.30 -9.59
C ARG A 163 -0.88 -26.21 -8.36
N LEU A 164 -0.82 -27.52 -8.58
CA LEU A 164 -0.34 -28.46 -7.56
C LEU A 164 1.19 -28.57 -7.59
N VAL A 165 1.76 -28.92 -6.43
CA VAL A 165 3.16 -29.29 -6.24
C VAL A 165 3.18 -30.72 -5.70
N GLY A 166 3.58 -31.68 -6.54
CA GLY A 166 3.24 -33.08 -6.31
C GLY A 166 1.73 -33.28 -6.38
N GLU A 167 1.19 -34.20 -5.57
CA GLU A 167 -0.23 -34.58 -5.62
C GLU A 167 -1.09 -33.86 -4.56
N LYS A 168 -0.50 -33.48 -3.41
CA LYS A 168 -1.25 -33.03 -2.22
C LYS A 168 -1.03 -31.56 -1.81
N ILE A 169 -0.12 -30.80 -2.42
CA ILE A 169 0.19 -29.41 -2.01
C ILE A 169 -0.32 -28.41 -3.05
N GLY A 170 -1.06 -27.41 -2.60
CA GLY A 170 -1.46 -26.27 -3.44
C GLY A 170 -0.33 -25.24 -3.55
N TYR A 171 -0.22 -24.59 -4.70
CA TYR A 171 0.70 -23.48 -4.93
C TYR A 171 -0.07 -22.32 -5.56
N VAL A 172 0.13 -21.12 -5.00
CA VAL A 172 -0.31 -19.85 -5.57
C VAL A 172 0.85 -18.87 -5.55
N SER A 173 1.08 -18.16 -6.66
CA SER A 173 2.02 -17.06 -6.73
C SER A 173 1.27 -15.76 -6.96
N LEU A 174 1.71 -14.70 -6.27
CA LEU A 174 1.19 -13.35 -6.38
C LEU A 174 2.29 -12.45 -6.94
N PRO A 175 2.15 -11.94 -8.18
CA PRO A 175 3.08 -10.94 -8.70
C PRO A 175 2.74 -9.52 -8.19
N THR A 176 3.66 -8.57 -8.45
CA THR A 176 3.41 -7.13 -8.31
C THR A 176 2.11 -6.70 -8.99
N THR A 177 1.32 -5.82 -8.36
CA THR A 177 0.12 -5.25 -9.00
C THR A 177 -0.19 -3.82 -8.54
N GLU A 178 -0.20 -2.87 -9.47
CA GLU A 178 -0.72 -1.51 -9.23
C GLU A 178 -2.24 -1.42 -9.48
N LYS A 179 -2.92 -2.55 -9.71
CA LYS A 179 -4.34 -2.60 -10.12
C LYS A 179 -5.19 -3.36 -9.11
N ILE A 180 -6.30 -2.74 -8.72
CA ILE A 180 -7.36 -3.35 -7.92
C ILE A 180 -8.32 -4.19 -8.77
N PRO A 181 -8.88 -3.71 -9.91
CA PRO A 181 -9.87 -4.46 -10.67
C PRO A 181 -9.31 -5.78 -11.23
N GLY A 182 -10.10 -6.85 -11.10
CA GLY A 182 -9.81 -8.16 -11.69
C GLY A 182 -8.70 -8.99 -11.01
N TYR A 183 -7.73 -8.38 -10.33
CA TYR A 183 -6.60 -9.11 -9.71
C TYR A 183 -7.09 -10.14 -8.68
N ALA A 184 -7.92 -9.73 -7.71
CA ALA A 184 -8.39 -10.67 -6.70
C ALA A 184 -9.43 -11.67 -7.25
N ARG A 185 -10.17 -11.32 -8.31
CA ARG A 185 -11.02 -12.29 -9.04
C ARG A 185 -10.16 -13.40 -9.66
N ALA A 186 -9.07 -13.04 -10.34
CA ALA A 186 -8.15 -14.00 -10.95
C ALA A 186 -7.51 -14.92 -9.89
N GLY A 187 -7.01 -14.34 -8.80
CA GLY A 187 -6.46 -15.13 -7.69
C GLY A 187 -7.48 -15.98 -6.95
N ALA A 188 -8.70 -15.49 -6.69
CA ALA A 188 -9.77 -16.29 -6.11
C ALA A 188 -10.17 -17.47 -7.02
N LYS A 189 -10.19 -17.28 -8.35
CA LYS A 189 -10.39 -18.36 -9.32
C LYS A 189 -9.25 -19.39 -9.24
N VAL A 190 -7.99 -18.94 -9.15
CA VAL A 190 -6.83 -19.82 -8.98
C VAL A 190 -6.91 -20.64 -7.69
N VAL A 191 -7.13 -19.99 -6.55
CA VAL A 191 -7.24 -20.66 -5.24
C VAL A 191 -8.38 -21.68 -5.25
N ARG A 192 -9.58 -21.32 -5.76
CA ARG A 192 -10.70 -22.26 -5.91
C ARG A 192 -10.39 -23.44 -6.83
N THR A 193 -9.62 -23.22 -7.91
CA THR A 193 -9.25 -24.27 -8.87
C THR A 193 -8.25 -25.26 -8.27
N VAL A 194 -7.27 -24.77 -7.50
CA VAL A 194 -6.27 -25.62 -6.83
C VAL A 194 -6.86 -26.31 -5.59
N ASP A 195 -7.73 -25.62 -4.84
CA ASP A 195 -8.45 -26.20 -3.69
C ASP A 195 -9.47 -27.28 -4.10
N ALA A 196 -9.88 -27.33 -5.38
CA ALA A 196 -10.74 -28.39 -5.90
C ALA A 196 -10.14 -29.80 -5.68
N SER A 197 -8.81 -29.93 -5.65
CA SER A 197 -8.09 -31.18 -5.34
C SER A 197 -7.96 -31.50 -3.84
N GLY A 198 -8.43 -30.61 -2.95
CA GLY A 198 -8.38 -30.79 -1.49
C GLY A 198 -6.97 -30.85 -0.90
N PRO A 199 -6.05 -29.92 -1.26
CA PRO A 199 -4.65 -29.95 -0.84
C PRO A 199 -4.49 -29.92 0.68
N CYS A 200 -3.47 -30.62 1.17
CA CYS A 200 -3.16 -30.77 2.59
C CYS A 200 -2.44 -29.56 3.20
N GLY A 201 -1.82 -28.74 2.36
CA GLY A 201 -0.99 -27.60 2.72
C GLY A 201 -0.72 -26.74 1.49
N TRP A 202 -0.29 -25.50 1.69
CA TRP A 202 -0.14 -24.52 0.62
C TRP A 202 1.23 -23.85 0.60
N ILE A 203 1.70 -23.54 -0.60
CA ILE A 203 2.82 -22.65 -0.88
C ILE A 203 2.25 -21.34 -1.43
N VAL A 204 2.62 -20.22 -0.81
CA VAL A 204 2.35 -18.85 -1.26
C VAL A 204 3.69 -18.25 -1.72
N ASP A 205 3.85 -18.02 -3.02
CA ASP A 205 5.10 -17.49 -3.58
C ASP A 205 5.01 -15.98 -3.83
N LEU A 206 5.79 -15.22 -3.07
CA LEU A 206 5.90 -13.76 -3.11
C LEU A 206 7.29 -13.31 -3.64
N ARG A 207 8.11 -14.23 -4.15
CA ARG A 207 9.52 -13.93 -4.54
C ARG A 207 9.65 -12.91 -5.66
N GLY A 208 8.63 -12.79 -6.51
CA GLY A 208 8.51 -11.76 -7.55
C GLY A 208 7.42 -10.73 -7.26
N ASP A 209 7.13 -10.45 -5.98
CA ASP A 209 6.15 -9.45 -5.56
C ASP A 209 6.83 -8.18 -5.05
N SER A 210 7.15 -7.26 -5.96
CA SER A 210 7.72 -5.96 -5.64
C SER A 210 6.68 -4.93 -5.12
N GLY A 211 5.45 -5.37 -4.82
CA GLY A 211 4.46 -4.58 -4.11
C GLY A 211 3.26 -4.11 -4.93
N GLY A 212 2.94 -2.82 -4.79
CA GLY A 212 1.72 -2.18 -5.29
C GLY A 212 0.54 -2.24 -4.32
N ALA A 213 -0.63 -2.66 -4.79
CA ALA A 213 -1.87 -2.71 -4.02
C ALA A 213 -1.90 -3.90 -3.04
N VAL A 214 -1.90 -3.61 -1.73
CA VAL A 214 -1.98 -4.61 -0.63
C VAL A 214 -3.28 -5.41 -0.65
N TRP A 215 -4.42 -4.72 -0.67
CA TRP A 215 -5.72 -5.34 -0.37
C TRP A 215 -6.15 -6.42 -1.39
N PRO A 216 -5.96 -6.25 -2.71
CA PRO A 216 -6.20 -7.33 -3.68
C PRO A 216 -5.38 -8.59 -3.44
N LYS A 217 -4.16 -8.47 -2.87
CA LYS A 217 -3.31 -9.62 -2.51
C LYS A 217 -3.89 -10.33 -1.28
N LEU A 218 -4.26 -9.57 -0.24
CA LEU A 218 -4.88 -10.14 0.96
C LEU A 218 -6.26 -10.76 0.69
N ASP A 219 -7.06 -10.24 -0.25
CA ASP A 219 -8.35 -10.86 -0.64
C ASP A 219 -8.16 -12.21 -1.35
N VAL A 220 -7.08 -12.41 -2.12
CA VAL A 220 -6.73 -13.74 -2.67
C VAL A 220 -6.28 -14.69 -1.57
N LEU A 221 -5.55 -14.18 -0.59
CA LEU A 221 -5.00 -14.95 0.53
C LEU A 221 -6.02 -15.20 1.65
N ALA A 222 -7.15 -14.50 1.70
CA ALA A 222 -8.14 -14.56 2.78
C ALA A 222 -8.53 -16.00 3.22
N PRO A 223 -8.79 -16.96 2.30
CA PRO A 223 -9.07 -18.36 2.67
C PRO A 223 -7.90 -19.08 3.36
N LEU A 224 -6.66 -18.68 3.07
CA LEU A 224 -5.43 -19.21 3.67
C LEU A 224 -5.13 -18.53 5.00
N LEU A 225 -5.27 -17.20 5.05
CA LEU A 225 -5.01 -16.37 6.23
C LEU A 225 -5.90 -16.78 7.42
N GLY A 226 -7.22 -16.85 7.18
CA GLY A 226 -8.22 -17.05 8.21
C GLY A 226 -8.60 -15.76 8.96
N ASP A 227 -9.81 -15.76 9.53
CA ASP A 227 -10.39 -14.60 10.22
C ASP A 227 -9.62 -14.20 11.49
N GLY A 228 -9.71 -12.91 11.84
CA GLY A 228 -9.06 -12.26 12.97
C GLY A 228 -8.10 -11.16 12.55
N ARG A 229 -7.28 -10.70 13.49
CA ARG A 229 -6.15 -9.78 13.25
C ARG A 229 -5.18 -10.40 12.24
N LEU A 230 -4.83 -9.66 11.19
CA LEU A 230 -3.81 -10.03 10.21
C LEU A 230 -2.46 -9.34 10.50
N GLY A 231 -2.52 -8.06 10.87
CA GLY A 231 -1.38 -7.18 11.07
C GLY A 231 -1.86 -5.76 11.38
N GLY A 232 -1.14 -4.74 10.92
CA GLY A 232 -1.56 -3.34 11.03
C GLY A 232 -0.50 -2.37 10.55
N PHE A 233 -0.86 -1.09 10.55
CA PHE A 233 0.07 0.03 10.45
C PHE A 233 0.31 0.64 11.84
N VAL A 234 1.50 1.21 12.07
CA VAL A 234 1.82 2.09 13.20
C VAL A 234 2.61 3.32 12.76
N ASP A 235 2.11 4.53 13.06
CA ASP A 235 2.73 5.78 12.63
C ASP A 235 3.90 6.24 13.53
N ALA A 236 4.46 7.42 13.25
CA ALA A 236 5.54 8.04 14.04
C ALA A 236 5.12 8.43 15.47
N ASP A 237 3.82 8.54 15.76
CA ASP A 237 3.27 8.93 17.06
C ASP A 237 2.77 7.73 17.88
N GLY A 238 2.80 6.52 17.30
CA GLY A 238 2.39 5.28 17.93
C GLY A 238 0.92 4.94 17.72
N ASN A 239 0.20 5.71 16.90
CA ASN A 239 -1.17 5.43 16.54
C ASN A 239 -1.23 4.19 15.64
N GLN A 240 -2.21 3.31 15.87
CA GLN A 240 -2.29 2.02 15.19
C GLN A 240 -3.58 1.86 14.37
N ALA A 241 -3.44 1.28 13.19
CA ALA A 241 -4.55 0.90 12.32
C ALA A 241 -4.45 -0.59 12.00
N GLU A 242 -5.20 -1.41 12.73
CA GLU A 242 -5.20 -2.88 12.57
C GLU A 242 -5.73 -3.30 11.20
N TRP A 243 -5.04 -4.23 10.55
CA TRP A 243 -5.60 -4.98 9.41
C TRP A 243 -6.32 -6.22 9.95
N ALA A 244 -7.61 -6.36 9.68
CA ALA A 244 -8.41 -7.50 10.15
C ALA A 244 -9.18 -8.17 9.01
N LEU A 245 -9.54 -9.45 9.22
CA LEU A 245 -10.38 -10.25 8.33
C LEU A 245 -11.57 -10.83 9.12
N ASN A 246 -12.79 -10.70 8.60
CA ASN A 246 -14.00 -11.25 9.22
C ASN A 246 -14.95 -11.81 8.15
N LYS A 247 -15.12 -13.13 8.09
CA LYS A 247 -15.86 -13.87 7.05
C LYS A 247 -15.41 -13.49 5.64
N GLY A 248 -14.10 -13.29 5.49
CA GLY A 248 -13.49 -12.81 4.25
C GLY A 248 -13.70 -11.32 3.96
N GLN A 249 -14.19 -10.51 4.90
CA GLN A 249 -14.20 -9.05 4.75
C GLN A 249 -12.96 -8.44 5.40
N LEU A 250 -12.16 -7.73 4.61
CA LEU A 250 -11.00 -6.96 5.08
C LEU A 250 -11.43 -5.61 5.67
N SER A 251 -10.70 -5.15 6.68
CA SER A 251 -10.83 -3.80 7.25
C SER A 251 -9.48 -3.24 7.73
N ILE A 252 -9.39 -1.91 7.83
CA ILE A 252 -8.25 -1.14 8.36
C ILE A 252 -8.76 -0.27 9.50
N GLY A 253 -8.23 -0.40 10.72
CA GLY A 253 -8.66 0.40 11.87
C GLY A 253 -10.14 0.26 12.24
N GLY A 254 -10.81 -0.78 11.74
CA GLY A 254 -12.26 -0.97 11.83
C GLY A 254 -13.06 -0.53 10.60
N GLU A 255 -12.51 0.32 9.72
CA GLU A 255 -13.15 0.71 8.47
C GLU A 255 -13.08 -0.44 7.44
N VAL A 256 -14.24 -0.82 6.90
CA VAL A 256 -14.37 -1.91 5.93
C VAL A 256 -13.79 -1.48 4.58
N ILE A 257 -12.80 -2.23 4.07
CA ILE A 257 -12.29 -2.02 2.71
C ILE A 257 -13.38 -2.44 1.71
N PRO A 258 -13.91 -1.53 0.86
CA PRO A 258 -14.88 -1.89 -0.15
C PRO A 258 -14.26 -2.84 -1.17
N LYS A 259 -14.96 -3.94 -1.49
CA LYS A 259 -14.51 -4.88 -2.53
C LYS A 259 -14.75 -4.37 -3.96
N ASP A 260 -15.65 -3.41 -4.11
CA ASP A 260 -16.06 -2.82 -5.39
C ASP A 260 -16.05 -1.29 -5.31
N LEU A 261 -15.19 -0.66 -6.11
CA LEU A 261 -15.35 0.74 -6.54
C LEU A 261 -14.77 0.94 -7.95
N PRO A 262 -15.57 0.72 -9.01
CA PRO A 262 -15.44 1.54 -10.22
C PRO A 262 -15.90 2.98 -9.90
N PRO A 263 -15.26 4.02 -10.46
CA PRO A 263 -15.74 5.39 -10.28
C PRO A 263 -17.06 5.63 -11.05
N ASN A 264 -17.99 6.31 -10.39
CA ASN A 264 -19.26 6.89 -10.85
C ASN A 264 -19.68 6.62 -12.31
N ILE A 265 -20.76 5.86 -12.49
CA ILE A 265 -21.52 5.82 -13.75
C ILE A 265 -22.99 6.16 -13.48
N GLU A 266 -23.39 7.38 -13.83
CA GLU A 266 -24.80 7.85 -13.86
C GLU A 266 -25.50 7.46 -15.20
N THR A 267 -25.16 6.30 -15.76
CA THR A 267 -25.89 5.68 -16.89
C THR A 267 -26.29 4.27 -16.47
N GLY A 268 -27.58 4.09 -16.16
CA GLY A 268 -28.09 2.94 -15.40
C GLY A 268 -28.16 1.61 -16.14
N ASP A 269 -27.02 1.06 -16.55
CA ASP A 269 -26.89 -0.33 -16.99
C ASP A 269 -26.58 -1.26 -15.80
N SER A 270 -27.51 -2.16 -15.49
CA SER A 270 -27.33 -3.17 -14.43
C SER A 270 -26.41 -4.30 -14.90
N GLY A 271 -25.13 -4.30 -14.49
CA GLY A 271 -24.13 -5.16 -15.12
C GLY A 271 -22.87 -5.53 -14.30
N ILE A 272 -22.96 -5.65 -12.96
CA ILE A 272 -21.87 -6.26 -12.15
C ILE A 272 -22.45 -7.32 -11.19
N ASP A 273 -22.64 -8.54 -11.70
CA ASP A 273 -22.90 -9.75 -10.88
C ASP A 273 -21.60 -10.42 -10.39
N ASP A 274 -20.43 -9.86 -10.73
CA ASP A 274 -19.13 -10.48 -10.48
C ASP A 274 -18.12 -9.47 -9.90
N TYR A 275 -18.10 -9.34 -8.57
CA TYR A 275 -16.88 -9.34 -7.75
C TYR A 275 -17.26 -9.73 -6.32
N VAL A 276 -16.83 -10.93 -5.89
CA VAL A 276 -16.65 -11.37 -4.49
C VAL A 276 -17.59 -10.76 -3.41
N THR A 277 -18.90 -10.73 -3.65
CA THR A 277 -19.90 -10.14 -2.73
C THR A 277 -19.88 -10.75 -1.32
N GLN A 278 -19.41 -11.99 -1.20
CA GLN A 278 -18.96 -12.60 0.07
C GLN A 278 -17.68 -13.40 -0.18
N ASN A 279 -16.54 -12.97 0.39
CA ASN A 279 -15.27 -13.73 0.30
C ASN A 279 -15.16 -14.83 1.38
N ALA A 280 -16.32 -15.33 1.86
CA ALA A 280 -16.43 -16.43 2.80
C ALA A 280 -16.12 -17.80 2.14
N TYR A 281 -15.16 -17.84 1.21
CA TYR A 281 -14.73 -19.08 0.57
C TYR A 281 -13.88 -19.89 1.54
N VAL A 282 -14.51 -20.91 2.14
CA VAL A 282 -13.83 -21.87 3.01
C VAL A 282 -13.17 -22.95 2.15
N LEU A 283 -11.86 -23.13 2.34
CA LEU A 283 -11.08 -24.19 1.71
C LEU A 283 -11.61 -25.58 2.10
N LYS A 284 -11.53 -26.56 1.19
CA LYS A 284 -11.90 -27.97 1.45
C LYS A 284 -11.18 -28.55 2.67
N ARG A 285 -9.94 -28.09 2.94
CA ARG A 285 -9.25 -28.28 4.22
C ARG A 285 -9.07 -26.91 4.90
N PRO A 286 -9.93 -26.53 5.86
CA PRO A 286 -9.84 -25.21 6.51
C PRO A 286 -8.61 -25.11 7.42
N ARG A 287 -8.02 -23.91 7.51
CA ARG A 287 -6.79 -23.62 8.28
C ARG A 287 -5.62 -24.58 7.94
N PRO A 288 -5.21 -24.71 6.67
CA PRO A 288 -4.09 -25.57 6.30
C PRO A 288 -2.75 -24.97 6.76
N PRO A 289 -1.68 -25.79 6.86
CA PRO A 289 -0.32 -25.29 6.98
C PRO A 289 0.09 -24.50 5.72
N VAL A 290 0.82 -23.40 5.90
CA VAL A 290 1.22 -22.49 4.79
C VAL A 290 2.71 -22.20 4.82
N ALA A 291 3.38 -22.49 3.71
CA ALA A 291 4.75 -22.04 3.44
C ALA A 291 4.71 -20.76 2.60
N VAL A 292 5.43 -19.72 3.02
CA VAL A 292 5.54 -18.44 2.28
C VAL A 292 6.95 -18.33 1.71
N LEU A 293 7.08 -18.08 0.40
CA LEU A 293 8.39 -17.95 -0.24
C LEU A 293 8.75 -16.47 -0.43
N THR A 294 9.96 -16.09 -0.03
CA THR A 294 10.46 -14.69 -0.03
C THR A 294 11.79 -14.57 -0.75
N GLY A 295 12.02 -13.41 -1.37
CA GLY A 295 13.23 -13.09 -2.12
C GLY A 295 13.58 -11.61 -2.04
N PRO A 296 14.72 -11.17 -2.60
CA PRO A 296 15.13 -9.77 -2.59
C PRO A 296 14.11 -8.84 -3.25
N ASP A 297 13.38 -9.33 -4.26
CA ASP A 297 12.33 -8.57 -4.95
C ASP A 297 10.98 -8.59 -4.21
N THR A 298 10.81 -9.38 -3.13
CA THR A 298 9.64 -9.30 -2.26
C THR A 298 9.70 -7.96 -1.51
N ALA A 299 8.85 -7.00 -1.87
CA ALA A 299 8.91 -5.63 -1.39
C ALA A 299 7.54 -5.05 -1.07
N SER A 300 7.47 -4.09 -0.14
CA SER A 300 6.30 -3.23 0.07
C SER A 300 5.03 -4.05 0.30
N ALA A 301 4.03 -4.02 -0.58
CA ALA A 301 2.82 -4.83 -0.43
C ALA A 301 3.05 -6.36 -0.47
N GLY A 302 4.15 -6.84 -1.06
CA GLY A 302 4.60 -8.23 -0.94
C GLY A 302 5.11 -8.56 0.47
N GLU A 303 5.72 -7.59 1.15
CA GLU A 303 6.12 -7.71 2.56
C GLU A 303 4.92 -7.60 3.51
N ALA A 304 3.94 -6.74 3.20
CA ALA A 304 2.66 -6.71 3.91
C ALA A 304 1.92 -8.05 3.81
N ALA A 305 1.96 -8.72 2.65
CA ALA A 305 1.42 -10.07 2.45
C ALA A 305 2.18 -11.14 3.27
N LEU A 306 3.52 -11.03 3.39
CA LEU A 306 4.32 -11.86 4.29
C LEU A 306 3.98 -11.62 5.78
N ILE A 307 3.85 -10.34 6.18
CA ILE A 307 3.48 -9.91 7.53
C ILE A 307 2.09 -10.42 7.90
N ALA A 308 1.15 -10.46 6.95
CA ALA A 308 -0.15 -11.10 7.13
C ALA A 308 -0.08 -12.62 7.40
N PHE A 309 1.06 -13.29 7.22
CA PHE A 309 1.31 -14.67 7.71
C PHE A 309 2.13 -14.74 9.01
N ARG A 310 2.78 -13.66 9.44
CA ARG A 310 3.54 -13.62 10.71
C ARG A 310 2.60 -13.77 11.90
N GLY A 311 3.00 -14.60 12.87
CA GLY A 311 2.19 -14.98 14.03
C GLY A 311 0.99 -15.89 13.73
N ARG A 312 0.72 -16.29 12.47
CA ARG A 312 -0.30 -17.29 12.17
C ARG A 312 0.21 -18.69 12.56
N PRO A 313 -0.58 -19.54 13.25
CA PRO A 313 -0.24 -20.93 13.48
C PRO A 313 0.09 -21.69 12.18
N GLU A 314 0.88 -22.76 12.28
CA GLU A 314 1.23 -23.65 11.16
C GLU A 314 1.70 -22.90 9.89
N SER A 315 2.45 -21.81 10.08
CA SER A 315 2.95 -20.95 9.01
C SER A 315 4.47 -20.81 9.09
N ARG A 316 5.17 -20.79 7.96
CA ARG A 316 6.63 -20.69 7.91
C ARG A 316 7.12 -20.05 6.62
N SER A 317 8.11 -19.18 6.72
CA SER A 317 8.73 -18.48 5.57
C SER A 317 10.05 -19.11 5.13
N PHE A 318 10.31 -19.12 3.82
CA PHE A 318 11.45 -19.78 3.18
C PHE A 318 12.08 -18.91 2.09
N GLY A 319 13.40 -19.01 1.90
CA GLY A 319 14.10 -18.39 0.76
C GLY A 319 15.17 -17.40 1.19
N LEU A 320 15.09 -16.16 0.70
CA LEU A 320 16.02 -15.08 1.01
C LEU A 320 15.29 -13.91 1.72
N PRO A 321 16.04 -13.00 2.37
CA PRO A 321 15.46 -11.78 2.94
C PRO A 321 14.74 -10.92 1.89
N THR A 322 13.73 -10.19 2.33
CA THR A 322 12.93 -9.25 1.52
C THR A 322 13.68 -7.93 1.25
N ALA A 323 13.13 -7.07 0.39
CA ALA A 323 13.69 -5.76 0.07
C ALA A 323 13.83 -4.83 1.29
N GLY A 324 12.93 -4.97 2.28
CA GLY A 324 12.93 -4.17 3.50
C GLY A 324 12.10 -2.89 3.44
N LEU A 325 11.07 -2.83 2.60
CA LEU A 325 10.19 -1.69 2.37
C LEU A 325 8.79 -1.88 3.00
N ALA A 326 8.70 -2.68 4.06
CA ALA A 326 7.47 -3.02 4.80
C ALA A 326 6.87 -1.83 5.57
N THR A 327 6.21 -0.91 4.86
CA THR A 327 5.69 0.34 5.39
C THR A 327 4.44 0.82 4.63
N GLY A 328 3.52 1.49 5.35
CA GLY A 328 2.41 2.23 4.76
C GLY A 328 2.83 3.57 4.16
N ASN A 329 2.59 3.73 2.85
CA ASN A 329 2.82 4.97 2.10
C ASN A 329 1.49 5.67 1.75
N VAL A 330 1.50 7.00 1.75
CA VAL A 330 0.42 7.87 1.27
C VAL A 330 0.87 8.61 0.01
N SER A 331 -0.07 8.81 -0.92
CA SER A 331 0.15 9.52 -2.18
C SER A 331 -0.45 10.93 -2.11
N TYR A 332 0.36 11.96 -2.32
CA TYR A 332 -0.04 13.36 -2.37
C TYR A 332 0.15 13.95 -3.78
N PRO A 333 -0.90 13.92 -4.64
CA PRO A 333 -0.90 14.63 -5.91
C PRO A 333 -0.79 16.14 -5.69
N LEU A 334 0.21 16.77 -6.30
CA LEU A 334 0.42 18.22 -6.21
C LEU A 334 -0.22 18.95 -7.41
N ASN A 335 -0.42 20.26 -7.26
CA ASN A 335 -1.24 21.07 -8.18
C ASN A 335 -0.63 21.24 -9.58
N ASP A 336 0.67 21.03 -9.76
CA ASP A 336 1.39 21.03 -11.04
C ASP A 336 1.52 19.63 -11.68
N GLY A 337 0.91 18.61 -11.06
CA GLY A 337 0.90 17.24 -11.54
C GLY A 337 2.05 16.38 -11.02
N ALA A 338 2.95 16.92 -10.20
CA ALA A 338 3.92 16.13 -9.44
C ALA A 338 3.22 15.24 -8.37
N LEU A 339 3.97 14.33 -7.76
CA LEU A 339 3.47 13.40 -6.75
C LEU A 339 4.52 13.19 -5.65
N LEU A 340 4.17 13.55 -4.41
CA LEU A 340 4.90 13.08 -3.24
C LEU A 340 4.34 11.71 -2.83
N LEU A 341 5.20 10.69 -2.85
CA LEU A 341 5.00 9.41 -2.19
C LEU A 341 5.67 9.51 -0.82
N LEU A 342 4.87 9.50 0.25
CA LEU A 342 5.37 9.68 1.62
C LEU A 342 5.15 8.43 2.46
N THR A 343 6.20 7.96 3.11
CA THR A 343 6.11 6.88 4.10
C THR A 343 5.66 7.46 5.44
N GLU A 344 4.50 7.04 5.92
CA GLU A 344 3.86 7.60 7.13
C GLU A 344 3.75 6.58 8.27
N ALA A 345 3.68 5.28 7.93
CA ALA A 345 3.56 4.23 8.92
C ALA A 345 4.50 3.04 8.65
N ALA A 346 4.87 2.36 9.72
CA ALA A 346 5.56 1.08 9.72
C ALA A 346 4.55 -0.07 9.78
N ASP A 347 4.85 -1.22 9.18
CA ASP A 347 3.99 -2.39 9.28
C ASP A 347 4.18 -3.10 10.64
N VAL A 348 3.11 -3.71 11.18
CA VAL A 348 3.16 -4.56 12.38
C VAL A 348 2.50 -5.91 12.13
N ASP A 349 3.10 -6.99 12.64
CA ASP A 349 2.46 -8.33 12.59
C ASP A 349 1.46 -8.56 13.73
N ARG A 350 0.81 -9.74 13.72
CA ARG A 350 -0.14 -10.18 14.76
C ARG A 350 0.40 -10.08 16.18
N THR A 351 1.71 -10.26 16.38
CA THR A 351 2.37 -10.21 17.70
C THR A 351 2.72 -8.79 18.15
N GLY A 352 2.52 -7.79 17.28
CA GLY A 352 2.90 -6.40 17.54
C GLY A 352 4.35 -6.08 17.20
N ARG A 353 5.09 -7.02 16.58
CA ARG A 353 6.44 -6.73 16.07
C ARG A 353 6.34 -5.77 14.89
N ARG A 354 7.08 -4.66 14.99
CA ARG A 354 7.18 -3.60 13.98
C ARG A 354 8.28 -3.89 12.95
N TYR A 355 8.02 -3.55 11.70
CA TYR A 355 8.91 -3.65 10.55
C TYR A 355 8.98 -2.28 9.85
N VAL A 356 10.18 -1.81 9.51
CA VAL A 356 10.40 -0.55 8.78
C VAL A 356 11.80 -0.54 8.18
N ASN A 357 11.94 -0.15 6.92
CA ASN A 357 13.21 0.13 6.21
C ASN A 357 14.33 -0.90 6.47
N THR A 358 13.97 -2.19 6.62
CA THR A 358 14.87 -3.29 7.02
C THR A 358 14.40 -4.64 6.44
N PRO A 359 15.25 -5.39 5.72
CA PRO A 359 14.94 -6.73 5.20
C PRO A 359 14.37 -7.72 6.24
N ILE A 360 13.27 -8.37 5.89
CA ILE A 360 12.62 -9.41 6.68
C ILE A 360 13.27 -10.76 6.33
N ALA A 361 14.06 -11.31 7.25
CA ALA A 361 14.63 -12.65 7.08
C ALA A 361 13.56 -13.75 7.15
N PRO A 362 13.61 -14.77 6.26
CA PRO A 362 12.74 -15.94 6.35
C PRO A 362 13.09 -16.82 7.55
N ASP A 363 12.14 -17.64 7.99
CA ASP A 363 12.34 -18.61 9.08
C ASP A 363 13.29 -19.75 8.70
N VAL A 364 13.41 -20.02 7.39
CA VAL A 364 14.37 -20.97 6.82
C VAL A 364 15.05 -20.34 5.60
N SER A 365 16.30 -19.89 5.77
CA SER A 365 17.12 -19.40 4.66
C SER A 365 17.43 -20.53 3.68
N VAL A 366 17.10 -20.32 2.40
CA VAL A 366 17.37 -21.23 1.28
C VAL A 366 17.85 -20.37 0.11
N ALA A 367 19.10 -20.56 -0.31
CA ALA A 367 19.64 -19.83 -1.46
C ALA A 367 18.99 -20.30 -2.77
N PHE A 368 18.72 -19.35 -3.68
CA PHE A 368 18.18 -19.58 -5.01
C PHE A 368 18.62 -18.44 -5.95
N THR A 369 18.35 -18.61 -7.24
CA THR A 369 18.53 -17.61 -8.30
C THR A 369 17.29 -17.56 -9.21
N ASP A 370 17.19 -16.52 -10.04
CA ASP A 370 16.08 -16.35 -11.01
C ASP A 370 15.97 -17.55 -11.97
N ARG A 371 17.10 -18.22 -12.26
CA ARG A 371 17.14 -19.42 -13.11
C ARG A 371 16.40 -20.60 -12.48
N ASP A 372 16.36 -20.69 -11.16
CA ASP A 372 15.66 -21.74 -10.43
C ASP A 372 14.15 -21.47 -10.45
N MET A 373 13.74 -20.20 -10.27
CA MET A 373 12.35 -19.77 -10.35
C MET A 373 11.76 -19.99 -11.76
N VAL A 374 12.44 -19.50 -12.80
CA VAL A 374 11.98 -19.56 -14.20
C VAL A 374 11.85 -21.01 -14.71
N ARG A 375 12.62 -21.96 -14.18
CA ARG A 375 12.59 -23.36 -14.64
C ARG A 375 11.55 -24.23 -13.93
N GLY A 376 11.05 -23.81 -12.76
CA GLY A 376 9.92 -24.42 -12.02
C GLY A 376 10.07 -25.88 -11.55
N THR A 377 11.12 -26.57 -12.01
CA THR A 377 11.49 -27.95 -11.71
C THR A 377 12.90 -27.95 -11.12
N GLY A 378 13.05 -28.45 -9.89
CA GLY A 378 14.30 -28.37 -9.13
C GLY A 378 14.48 -27.10 -8.28
N ASP A 379 13.50 -26.19 -8.25
CA ASP A 379 13.52 -25.00 -7.38
C ASP A 379 13.76 -25.40 -5.90
N PRO A 380 14.86 -24.93 -5.27
CA PRO A 380 15.27 -25.39 -3.94
C PRO A 380 14.36 -24.85 -2.83
N VAL A 381 13.75 -23.67 -3.02
CA VAL A 381 12.86 -23.06 -2.03
C VAL A 381 11.51 -23.77 -2.03
N VAL A 382 10.95 -24.04 -3.21
CA VAL A 382 9.74 -24.86 -3.38
C VAL A 382 9.96 -26.27 -2.83
N ALA A 383 11.14 -26.87 -3.05
CA ALA A 383 11.48 -28.17 -2.51
C ALA A 383 11.59 -28.17 -0.96
N ALA A 384 12.20 -27.15 -0.36
CA ALA A 384 12.30 -27.00 1.09
C ALA A 384 10.92 -26.77 1.75
N ALA A 385 10.13 -25.87 1.17
CA ALA A 385 8.75 -25.60 1.57
C ALA A 385 7.87 -26.84 1.48
N ARG A 386 7.93 -27.56 0.35
CA ARG A 386 7.25 -28.85 0.15
C ARG A 386 7.63 -29.85 1.25
N LYS A 387 8.93 -30.06 1.50
CA LYS A 387 9.42 -31.03 2.49
C LYS A 387 8.91 -30.73 3.90
N TRP A 388 8.79 -29.44 4.26
CA TRP A 388 8.21 -29.04 5.54
C TRP A 388 6.70 -29.22 5.58
N LEU A 389 5.96 -28.91 4.51
CA LEU A 389 4.52 -29.18 4.41
C LEU A 389 4.22 -30.68 4.54
N GLU A 390 4.96 -31.54 3.83
CA GLU A 390 4.88 -33.00 3.93
C GLU A 390 5.23 -33.55 5.32
N SER A 391 5.92 -32.77 6.17
CA SER A 391 6.17 -33.13 7.57
C SER A 391 5.11 -32.62 8.56
N GLN A 392 4.03 -31.96 8.11
CA GLN A 392 2.93 -31.54 8.97
C GLN A 392 1.84 -32.62 9.05
N SER A 393 1.18 -32.74 10.21
CA SER A 393 0.15 -33.75 10.50
C SER A 393 -1.04 -33.70 9.54
N ALA A 394 -1.37 -32.53 8.98
CA ALA A 394 -2.40 -32.35 7.96
C ALA A 394 -2.07 -33.00 6.60
N CYS A 395 -0.78 -33.20 6.30
CA CYS A 395 -0.26 -33.78 5.05
C CYS A 395 0.19 -35.24 5.16
N GLN A 396 0.33 -35.77 6.38
CA GLN A 396 0.67 -37.17 6.65
C GLN A 396 -0.55 -38.12 6.52
N GLN A 397 -1.69 -37.60 6.06
CA GLN A 397 -2.96 -38.29 5.82
C GLN A 397 -3.23 -38.35 4.30
#